data_AF-A0A524M0C6-F1
#
_entry.id   AF-A0A524M0C6-F1
#
_cell.length_a   1.000
_cell.length_b   1.000
_cell.length_c   1.000
_cell.angle_alpha   90.00
_cell.angle_beta   90.00
_cell.angle_gamma   90.00
#
_symmetry.space_group_name_H-M   'P 1'
#
loop_
_entity.id
_entity.type
_entity.pdbx_description
1 polymer ?
#
loop_
_entity_poly.entity_id
_entity_poly.type
_entity_poly.pdbx_seq_one_letter_code
_entity_poly.pdbx_strand_id
1 'polypeptide(L)' 'MVSFESKEQLMEVFNNFWAKAILLEDVMAKLAEKQIIVRFDIEDPDTHMTINFKDPGPNGEIGTLSFDSDAEPEVT' A
#
# COMPACT_ATOMS: atom_id res chain seq x y z
N MET A 1 10.04 -12.04 16.01
CA MET A 1 9.05 -12.00 14.92
C MET A 1 7.80 -11.38 15.49
N VAL A 2 7.34 -10.25 14.92
CA VAL A 2 6.03 -9.69 15.29
C VAL A 2 5.02 -10.54 14.51
N SER A 3 4.44 -11.53 15.17
CA SER A 3 3.36 -12.34 14.60
C SER A 3 2.08 -11.52 14.73
N PHE A 4 1.40 -11.24 13.61
CA PHE A 4 0.06 -10.64 13.65
C PHE A 4 -0.93 -11.73 14.05
N GLU A 5 -1.78 -11.47 15.05
CA GLU A 5 -2.70 -12.49 15.57
C GLU A 5 -3.98 -12.57 14.71
N SER A 6 -4.25 -11.57 13.87
CA SER A 6 -5.37 -11.58 12.92
C SER A 6 -5.15 -10.63 11.72
N LYS A 7 -5.87 -10.90 10.61
CA LYS A 7 -5.97 -9.99 9.44
C LYS A 7 -6.43 -8.59 9.86
N GLU A 8 -7.30 -8.48 10.85
CA GLU A 8 -7.82 -7.21 11.37
C GLU A 8 -6.72 -6.35 12.02
N GLN A 9 -5.83 -6.95 12.81
CA GLN A 9 -4.69 -6.22 13.40
C GLN A 9 -3.74 -5.72 12.31
N LEU A 10 -3.51 -6.54 11.28
CA LEU A 10 -2.70 -6.14 10.14
C LEU A 10 -3.33 -4.96 9.39
N MET A 11 -4.64 -5.03 9.13
CA MET A 11 -5.39 -3.94 8.52
C MET A 11 -5.29 -2.65 9.31
N GLU A 12 -5.43 -2.72 10.64
CA GLU A 12 -5.31 -1.56 11.52
C GLU A 12 -3.91 -0.93 11.42
N VAL A 13 -2.86 -1.74 11.44
CA VAL A 13 -1.47 -1.25 11.32
C VAL A 13 -1.25 -0.54 9.98
N PHE A 14 -1.69 -1.14 8.87
CA PHE A 14 -1.53 -0.54 7.54
C PHE A 14 -2.38 0.71 7.36
N ASN A 15 -3.60 0.74 7.88
CA ASN A 15 -4.43 1.95 7.86
C ASN A 15 -3.77 3.09 8.67
N ASN A 16 -3.25 2.78 9.86
CA ASN A 16 -2.53 3.76 10.69
C ASN A 16 -1.22 4.23 10.05
N PHE A 17 -0.51 3.34 9.36
CA PHE A 17 0.66 3.68 8.57
C PHE A 17 0.28 4.61 7.41
N TRP A 18 -0.73 4.25 6.63
CA TRP A 18 -1.14 4.98 5.45
C TRP A 18 -1.63 6.39 5.78
N ALA A 19 -2.43 6.53 6.83
CA ALA A 19 -2.88 7.83 7.34
C ALA A 19 -1.73 8.79 7.68
N LYS A 20 -0.54 8.27 8.04
CA LYS A 20 0.66 9.07 8.27
C LYS A 20 1.48 9.28 7.00
N ALA A 21 1.58 8.26 6.14
CA ALA A 21 2.34 8.29 4.91
C ALA A 21 1.83 9.38 3.94
N ILE A 22 0.51 9.52 3.81
CA ILE A 22 -0.11 10.53 2.94
C ILE A 22 0.18 11.98 3.36
N LEU A 23 0.61 12.21 4.61
CA LEU A 23 0.98 13.54 5.11
C LEU A 23 2.40 13.94 4.68
N LEU A 24 3.19 13.01 4.13
CA LEU A 24 4.56 13.26 3.66
C LEU A 24 4.54 13.63 2.17
N GLU A 25 4.05 14.83 1.86
CA GLU A 25 3.82 15.31 0.49
C GLU A 25 5.04 15.10 -0.44
N ASP A 26 6.24 15.44 0.01
CA ASP A 26 7.48 15.29 -0.78
C ASP A 26 7.79 13.82 -1.14
N VAL A 27 7.48 12.89 -0.24
CA VAL A 27 7.69 11.45 -0.48
C VAL A 27 6.63 10.93 -1.44
N MET A 28 5.38 11.31 -1.21
CA MET A 28 4.24 10.91 -2.04
C MET A 28 4.41 11.41 -3.49
N ALA A 29 4.87 12.64 -3.69
CA ALA A 29 5.14 13.20 -5.02
C ALA A 29 6.24 12.41 -5.76
N LYS A 30 7.34 12.05 -5.07
CA LYS A 30 8.43 11.26 -5.66
C LYS A 30 8.00 9.83 -6.01
N LEU A 31 7.11 9.24 -5.21
CA LEU A 31 6.56 7.91 -5.48
C LEU A 31 5.57 7.94 -6.65
N ALA A 32 4.75 8.99 -6.74
CA ALA A 32 3.83 9.23 -7.86
C ALA A 32 4.57 9.39 -9.19
N GLU A 33 5.67 10.15 -9.21
CA GLU A 33 6.51 10.34 -10.40
C GLU A 33 7.04 9.02 -10.95
N LYS A 34 7.32 8.06 -10.07
CA LYS A 34 7.82 6.74 -10.44
C LYS A 34 6.73 5.79 -10.95
N GLN A 35 5.45 6.12 -10.76
CA GLN A 35 4.30 5.32 -11.19
C GLN A 35 4.41 3.83 -10.81
N ILE A 36 4.81 3.54 -9.57
CA ILE A 36 5.04 2.18 -9.09
C ILE A 36 3.85 1.61 -8.30
N ILE A 37 3.79 0.28 -8.24
CA ILE A 37 2.94 -0.46 -7.31
C ILE A 37 3.87 -1.07 -6.25
N VAL A 38 3.59 -0.80 -4.98
CA VAL A 38 4.31 -1.38 -3.85
C VAL A 38 3.47 -2.52 -3.29
N ARG A 39 3.96 -3.75 -3.38
CA ARG A 39 3.36 -4.93 -2.75
C ARG A 39 4.14 -5.26 -1.47
N PHE A 40 3.43 -5.53 -0.38
CA PHE A 40 4.07 -6.04 0.83
C PHE A 40 3.95 -7.56 0.83
N ASP A 41 5.10 -8.23 0.84
CA ASP A 41 5.17 -9.68 1.00
C ASP A 41 4.98 -10.02 2.48
N ILE A 42 3.81 -10.56 2.79
CA ILE A 42 3.41 -10.97 4.13
C ILE A 42 3.37 -12.50 4.12
N GLU A 43 3.82 -13.14 5.21
CA GLU A 43 3.90 -14.60 5.31
C GLU A 43 2.52 -15.30 5.27
N ASP A 44 1.43 -14.53 5.28
CA ASP A 44 0.06 -15.03 5.13
C ASP A 44 -0.35 -15.05 3.64
N PRO A 45 -0.63 -16.23 3.05
CA PRO A 45 -0.93 -16.38 1.64
C PRO A 45 -2.27 -15.75 1.21
N ASP A 46 -3.19 -15.48 2.14
CA ASP A 46 -4.51 -14.95 1.82
C ASP A 46 -4.60 -13.42 1.97
N THR A 47 -3.49 -12.77 2.30
CA THR A 47 -3.45 -11.33 2.58
C THR A 47 -2.46 -10.59 1.66
N HIS A 48 -3.01 -9.89 0.67
CA HIS A 48 -2.24 -9.21 -0.38
C HIS A 48 -2.34 -7.68 -0.28
N MET A 49 -1.37 -7.06 0.39
CA MET A 49 -1.34 -5.61 0.58
C MET A 49 -0.63 -4.93 -0.56
N THR A 50 -1.30 -3.96 -1.20
CA THR A 50 -0.69 -3.15 -2.24
C THR A 50 -0.96 -1.67 -2.02
N ILE A 51 0.02 -0.84 -2.42
CA ILE A 51 -0.14 0.60 -2.58
C ILE A 51 0.13 0.93 -4.04
N ASN A 52 -0.90 1.41 -4.73
CA ASN A 52 -0.82 1.75 -6.14
C ASN A 52 -0.59 3.26 -6.31
N PHE A 53 0.60 3.65 -6.78
CA PHE A 53 0.94 5.02 -7.18
C PHE A 53 0.88 5.24 -8.70
N LYS A 54 0.63 4.18 -9.47
CA LYS A 54 0.50 4.21 -10.92
C LYS A 54 -0.87 4.75 -11.34
N ASP A 55 -1.91 4.25 -10.70
CA ASP A 55 -3.29 4.65 -10.97
C ASP A 55 -3.81 5.57 -9.85
N PRO A 56 -4.13 6.83 -10.16
CA PRO A 56 -4.71 7.73 -9.17
C PRO A 56 -6.09 7.23 -8.74
N GLY A 57 -6.44 7.47 -7.48
CA GLY A 57 -7.74 7.08 -6.94
C GLY A 57 -8.91 7.77 -7.67
N PRO A 58 -10.16 7.35 -7.42
CA PRO A 58 -11.35 7.90 -8.10
C PRO A 58 -11.52 9.42 -7.96
N ASN A 59 -10.90 10.02 -6.94
CA ASN A 59 -10.89 11.47 -6.69
C ASN A 59 -9.62 12.18 -7.16
N GLY A 60 -8.73 11.50 -7.89
CA GLY A 60 -7.41 12.01 -8.28
C GLY A 60 -6.36 11.96 -7.17
N GLU A 61 -6.60 11.19 -6.11
CA GLU A 61 -5.68 11.04 -4.98
C GLU A 61 -4.41 10.27 -5.40
N ILE A 62 -3.25 10.74 -4.91
CA ILE A 62 -1.95 10.11 -5.14
C ILE A 62 -1.81 8.92 -4.19
N GLY A 63 -1.66 7.73 -4.77
CA GLY A 63 -1.49 6.51 -3.99
C GLY A 63 -2.83 5.96 -3.49
N THR A 64 -3.06 4.66 -3.63
CA THR A 64 -4.24 3.99 -3.06
C THR A 64 -3.83 2.71 -2.35
N LEU A 65 -4.22 2.57 -1.08
CA LEU A 65 -3.99 1.36 -0.29
C LEU A 65 -5.11 0.34 -0.57
N SER A 66 -4.75 -0.89 -0.90
CA SER A 66 -5.68 -1.99 -1.16
C SER A 66 -5.29 -3.26 -0.41
N PHE A 67 -6.30 -3.99 0.06
CA PHE A 67 -6.12 -5.17 0.91
C PHE A 67 -6.34 -6.51 0.19
N ASP A 68 -7.00 -6.46 -0.97
CA ASP A 68 -7.39 -7.64 -1.76
C ASP A 68 -7.08 -7.38 -3.25
N SER A 69 -5.87 -6.91 -3.54
CA SER A 69 -5.47 -6.51 -4.89
C SER A 69 -4.56 -7.55 -5.54
N ASP A 70 -4.94 -8.00 -6.74
CA ASP A 70 -4.11 -8.85 -7.62
C ASP A 70 -3.05 -8.04 -8.40
N ALA A 71 -2.83 -6.77 -8.04
CA ALA A 71 -1.90 -5.91 -8.75
C ALA A 71 -0.45 -6.32 -8.45
N GLU A 72 0.25 -6.85 -9.47
CA GLU A 72 1.64 -7.24 -9.35
C GLU A 72 2.57 -6.01 -9.43
N PRO A 73 3.62 -5.92 -8.58
CA PRO A 73 4.65 -4.91 -8.74
C PRO A 73 5.40 -5.16 -10.06
N GLU A 74 5.54 -4.13 -10.89
CA GLU A 74 6.35 -4.23 -12.10
C GLU A 74 7.83 -4.35 -11.72
N VAL A 75 8.35 -5.58 -11.73
CA VAL A 75 9.79 -5.84 -11.59
C VAL A 75 10.45 -5.45 -12.91
N THR A 76 11.06 -4.27 -12.96
CA THR A 76 11.95 -3.87 -14.06
C THR A 76 13.41 -3.94 -13.63
#